data_AF-A0A1I4UT02-F1
#
_entry.id   AF-A0A1I4UT02-F1
#
_cell.length_a   1.000
_cell.length_b   1.000
_cell.length_c   1.000
_cell.angle_alpha   90.00
_cell.angle_beta   90.00
_cell.angle_gamma   90.00
#
_symmetry.space_group_name_H-M   'P 1'
#
loop_
_entity.id
_entity.type
_entity.pdbx_description
1 polymer ?
#
loop_
_entity_poly.entity_id
_entity_poly.type
_entity_poly.pdbx_seq_one_letter_code
_entity_poly.pdbx_strand_id
1 'polypeptide(L)'
;MGDLHRLPLRDLPPAPTGISVPETWAALRVAMRLCHGTLGEVVDLLEAGAAPADVFARIDTFNSQITTCGRAVTFLREVGEPPDAA
;
A
#
# COMPACT_ATOMS: atom_id res chain seq x y z
N MET A 1 -20.85 5.55 -2.43
CA MET A 1 -19.91 4.76 -1.61
C MET A 1 -19.41 3.64 -2.51
N GLY A 2 -18.25 3.84 -3.15
CA GLY A 2 -17.70 2.86 -4.09
C GLY A 2 -17.24 1.61 -3.35
N ASP A 3 -17.49 0.45 -3.94
CA ASP A 3 -17.13 -0.85 -3.40
C ASP A 3 -15.61 -0.97 -3.25
N LEU A 4 -15.10 -0.70 -2.03
CA LEU A 4 -13.68 -0.81 -1.66
C LEU A 4 -13.11 -2.22 -1.89
N HIS A 5 -13.98 -3.24 -2.03
CA HIS A 5 -13.55 -4.61 -2.35
C HIS A 5 -13.10 -4.77 -3.81
N ARG A 6 -13.33 -3.77 -4.68
CA ARG A 6 -12.89 -3.72 -6.08
C ARG A 6 -11.67 -2.83 -6.31
N LEU A 7 -10.86 -2.57 -5.29
CA LEU A 7 -9.54 -2.01 -5.53
C LEU A 7 -8.76 -2.98 -6.44
N PRO A 8 -8.20 -2.52 -7.59
CA PRO A 8 -7.54 -3.35 -8.61
C PRO A 8 -6.23 -4.03 -8.12
N LEU A 9 -5.99 -4.02 -6.82
CA LEU A 9 -4.86 -4.68 -6.17
C LEU A 9 -4.81 -6.18 -6.43
N ARG A 10 -5.96 -6.81 -6.71
CA ARG A 10 -6.06 -8.24 -7.04
C ARG A 10 -5.53 -8.59 -8.44
N ASP A 11 -5.52 -7.62 -9.36
CA ASP A 11 -5.16 -7.84 -10.77
C ASP A 11 -3.75 -7.33 -11.10
N LEU A 12 -2.96 -7.00 -10.08
CA LEU A 12 -1.58 -6.56 -10.28
C LEU A 12 -0.70 -7.76 -10.62
N PRO A 13 0.18 -7.65 -11.64
CA PRO A 13 1.14 -8.69 -11.94
C PRO A 13 2.02 -8.97 -10.71
N PRO A 14 2.45 -10.23 -10.50
CA PRO A 14 3.31 -10.60 -9.38
C PRO A 14 4.59 -9.76 -9.40
N ALA A 15 5.10 -9.43 -8.21
CA ALA A 15 6.35 -8.69 -8.09
C ALA A 15 7.50 -9.46 -8.78
N PRO A 16 8.44 -8.77 -9.46
CA PRO A 16 9.57 -9.43 -10.12
C PRO A 16 10.40 -10.25 -9.12
N THR A 17 10.80 -11.44 -9.57
CA THR A 17 11.41 -12.55 -8.80
C THR A 17 12.88 -12.33 -8.41
N GLY A 18 13.21 -11.16 -7.84
CA GLY A 18 14.58 -10.80 -7.43
C GLY A 18 14.83 -10.72 -5.92
N ILE A 19 13.78 -10.76 -5.10
CA ILE A 19 13.84 -10.59 -3.64
C ILE A 19 13.28 -11.82 -2.93
N SER A 20 13.94 -12.23 -1.84
CA SER A 20 13.54 -13.38 -1.04
C SER A 20 12.22 -13.12 -0.30
N VAL A 21 11.51 -14.19 0.11
CA VAL A 21 10.26 -14.08 0.88
C VAL A 21 10.41 -13.20 2.14
N PRO A 22 11.48 -13.35 2.97
CA PRO A 22 11.70 -12.46 4.11
C PRO A 22 11.89 -10.99 3.74
N GLU A 23 12.63 -10.72 2.65
CA GLU A 23 12.82 -9.35 2.14
C GLU A 23 11.51 -8.75 1.65
N THR A 24 10.66 -9.53 0.98
CA THR A 24 9.35 -9.06 0.54
C THR A 24 8.43 -8.74 1.72
N TRP A 25 8.47 -9.54 2.80
CA TRP A 25 7.76 -9.21 4.04
C TRP A 25 8.30 -7.93 4.71
N ALA A 26 9.62 -7.74 4.75
CA ALA A 26 10.24 -6.52 5.28
C ALA A 26 9.83 -5.28 4.45
N ALA A 27 9.88 -5.40 3.12
CA ALA A 27 9.44 -4.35 2.20
C ALA A 27 7.95 -4.02 2.38
N LEU A 28 7.08 -5.03 2.52
CA LEU A 28 5.66 -4.84 2.78
C LEU A 28 5.43 -4.09 4.09
N ARG A 29 6.14 -4.42 5.18
CA ARG A 29 6.03 -3.71 6.47
C ARG A 29 6.41 -2.23 6.35
N VAL A 30 7.49 -1.91 5.64
CA VAL A 30 7.91 -0.53 5.40
C VAL A 30 6.86 0.22 4.57
N ALA A 31 6.40 -0.39 3.47
CA ALA A 31 5.38 0.20 2.61
C ALA A 31 4.07 0.46 3.35
N MET A 32 3.61 -0.47 4.20
CA MET A 32 2.40 -0.29 5.02
C MET A 32 2.54 0.86 6.03
N ARG A 33 3.72 1.07 6.61
CA ARG A 33 3.98 2.23 7.49
C ARG A 33 3.90 3.56 6.73
N LEU A 34 4.44 3.60 5.51
CA LEU A 34 4.34 4.77 4.63
C LEU A 34 2.89 5.06 4.22
N CYS A 35 2.13 4.02 3.85
CA CYS A 35 0.69 4.15 3.57
C CYS A 35 -0.06 4.70 4.77
N HIS A 36 0.22 4.20 5.97
CA HIS A 36 -0.41 4.67 7.20
C HIS A 36 -0.13 6.15 7.47
N GLY A 37 1.14 6.58 7.37
CA GLY A 37 1.50 7.99 7.54
C GLY A 37 0.81 8.89 6.51
N THR A 38 0.84 8.48 5.24
CA THR A 38 0.19 9.23 4.15
C THR A 38 -1.32 9.32 4.33
N LEU A 39 -1.97 8.27 4.82
CA LEU A 39 -3.40 8.29 5.14
C LEU A 39 -3.70 9.28 6.28
N GLY A 40 -2.87 9.32 7.31
CA GLY A 40 -2.96 10.33 8.37
C GLY A 40 -2.91 11.75 7.82
N GLU A 41 -1.94 12.04 6.95
CA GLU A 41 -1.83 13.35 6.30
C GLU A 41 -3.05 13.71 5.43
N VAL A 42 -3.68 12.73 4.77
CA VAL A 42 -4.95 12.97 4.02
C VAL A 42 -6.07 13.37 4.99
N VAL A 43 -6.19 12.69 6.13
CA VAL A 43 -7.19 13.02 7.16
C VAL A 43 -6.94 14.43 7.70
N ASP A 44 -5.70 14.75 8.04
CA ASP A 44 -5.32 16.08 8.55
C ASP A 44 -5.66 17.19 7.54
N LEU A 45 -5.41 16.98 6.23
CA LEU A 45 -5.77 17.93 5.18
C LEU A 45 -7.30 18.13 5.07
N LEU A 46 -8.08 17.05 5.20
CA LEU A 46 -9.54 17.11 5.17
C LEU A 46 -10.09 17.86 6.39
N GLU A 47 -9.57 17.57 7.59
CA GLU A 47 -9.97 18.23 8.83
C GLU A 47 -9.60 19.72 8.85
N ALA A 48 -8.47 20.08 8.25
CA ALA A 48 -8.05 21.47 8.07
C ALA A 48 -8.84 22.25 7.00
N GLY A 49 -9.70 21.58 6.23
CA GLY A 49 -10.43 22.20 5.11
C GLY A 49 -9.51 22.67 3.98
N ALA A 50 -8.43 21.92 3.72
CA ALA A 50 -7.45 22.25 2.70
C ALA A 50 -8.05 22.32 1.28
N ALA A 51 -7.33 22.94 0.36
CA ALA A 51 -7.77 23.03 -1.03
C ALA A 51 -7.89 21.62 -1.64
N PRO A 52 -8.92 21.35 -2.48
CA PRO A 52 -9.11 20.03 -3.09
C PRO A 52 -7.88 19.52 -3.84
N ALA A 53 -7.10 20.41 -4.47
CA ALA A 53 -5.89 20.04 -5.19
C ALA A 53 -4.83 19.38 -4.27
N ASP A 54 -4.66 19.88 -3.05
CA ASP A 54 -3.70 19.35 -2.08
C ASP A 54 -4.14 17.98 -1.55
N VAL A 55 -5.44 17.84 -1.28
CA VAL A 55 -6.06 16.57 -0.89
C VAL A 55 -5.90 15.53 -1.99
N PHE A 56 -6.19 15.88 -3.25
CA PHE A 56 -6.09 14.95 -4.38
C PHE A 56 -4.66 14.54 -4.66
N ALA A 57 -3.70 15.48 -4.64
CA ALA A 57 -2.28 15.14 -4.80
C ALA A 57 -1.79 14.16 -3.72
N ARG A 58 -2.28 14.30 -2.48
CA ARG A 58 -1.93 13.37 -1.40
C ARG A 58 -2.61 12.00 -1.57
N ILE A 59 -3.86 11.97 -2.01
CA ILE A 59 -4.57 10.73 -2.36
C ILE A 59 -3.86 9.98 -3.51
N ASP A 60 -3.37 10.70 -4.53
CA ASP A 60 -2.61 10.08 -5.62
C ASP A 60 -1.31 9.43 -5.12
N THR A 61 -0.62 10.09 -4.19
CA THR A 61 0.56 9.53 -3.50
C THR A 61 0.20 8.25 -2.75
N PHE A 62 -0.90 8.27 -1.99
CA PHE A 62 -1.40 7.11 -1.26
C PHE A 62 -1.75 5.94 -2.20
N ASN A 63 -2.44 6.21 -3.30
CA ASN A 63 -2.81 5.21 -4.30
C ASN A 63 -1.58 4.51 -4.92
N SER A 64 -0.52 5.27 -5.19
CA SER A 64 0.75 4.73 -5.69
C SER A 64 1.43 3.79 -4.67
N GLN A 65 1.45 4.19 -3.39
CA GLN A 65 2.00 3.37 -2.32
C GLN A 65 1.18 2.08 -2.11
N ILE A 66 -0.15 2.18 -2.09
CA ILE A 66 -1.05 1.02 -1.98
C ILE A 66 -0.86 0.03 -3.14
N THR A 67 -0.67 0.52 -4.36
CA THR A 67 -0.42 -0.32 -5.54
C THR A 67 0.87 -1.15 -5.35
N THR A 68 1.91 -0.54 -4.76
CA THR A 68 3.15 -1.25 -4.41
C THR A 68 2.91 -2.33 -3.37
N CYS A 69 2.13 -2.06 -2.33
CA CYS A 69 1.73 -3.07 -1.35
C CYS A 69 0.96 -4.23 -1.99
N GLY A 70 0.05 -3.94 -2.93
CA GLY A 70 -0.73 -4.96 -3.66
C GLY A 70 0.16 -5.99 -4.35
N ARG A 71 1.21 -5.55 -5.05
CA ARG A 71 2.17 -6.46 -5.73
C ARG A 71 2.91 -7.37 -4.74
N ALA A 72 3.34 -6.83 -3.61
CA ALA A 72 4.00 -7.62 -2.56
C ALA A 72 3.04 -8.66 -1.97
N VAL A 73 1.77 -8.29 -1.73
CA VAL A 73 0.74 -9.22 -1.25
C VAL A 73 0.45 -10.31 -2.27
N THR A 74 0.33 -9.99 -3.57
CA THR A 74 0.14 -11.00 -4.62
C THR A 74 1.26 -12.03 -4.61
N PHE A 75 2.52 -11.58 -4.58
CA PHE A 75 3.66 -12.49 -4.47
C PHE A 75 3.61 -13.35 -3.20
N LEU A 76 3.45 -12.72 -2.02
CA LEU A 76 3.47 -13.41 -0.73
C LEU A 76 2.35 -14.46 -0.58
N ARG A 77 1.20 -14.23 -1.22
CA ARG A 77 0.09 -15.20 -1.26
C ARG A 77 0.45 -16.50 -1.96
N GLU A 78 1.39 -16.47 -2.91
CA GLU A 78 1.81 -17.64 -3.67
C GLU A 78 2.93 -18.43 -2.97
N VAL A 79 3.70 -17.78 -2.08
CA VAL A 79 4.98 -18.32 -1.58
C VAL A 79 5.10 -18.48 -0.06
N GLY A 80 4.13 -18.04 0.73
CA GLY A 80 3.96 -18.50 2.12
C GLY A 80 4.14 -17.47 3.24
N GLU A 81 3.93 -17.99 4.47
CA GLU A 81 3.68 -17.29 5.74
C GLU A 81 4.73 -16.23 6.13
N PRO A 82 4.34 -15.23 6.96
CA PRO A 82 5.28 -14.26 7.49
C PRO A 82 6.43 -14.92 8.26
N PRO A 83 7.68 -14.43 8.12
CA PRO A 83 8.77 -14.91 8.95
C PRO A 83 8.41 -14.65 10.42
N ASP A 84 8.67 -15.65 11.27
CA ASP A 84 8.44 -15.58 12.71
C ASP A 84 8.94 -14.24 13.26
N ALA A 85 8.11 -13.60 14.08
CA ALA A 85 8.50 -12.38 14.78
C ALA A 85 9.58 -12.74 15.81
N ALA A 86 10.84 -12.64 15.40
CA ALA A 86 12.00 -12.70 16.28
C ALA A 86 12.04 -11.50 17.24
#